data_AF-A0A662RF96-F1
#
_entry.id   AF-A0A662RF96-F1
#
_cell.length_a   1.000
_cell.length_b   1.000
_cell.length_c   1.000
_cell.angle_alpha   90.00
_cell.angle_beta   90.00
_cell.angle_gamma   90.00
#
_symmetry.space_group_name_H-M   'P 1'
#
loop_
_entity.id
_entity.type
_entity.pdbx_description
1 polymer ?
#
loop_
_entity_poly.entity_id
_entity_poly.type
_entity_poly.pdbx_seq_one_letter_code
_entity_poly.pdbx_strand_id
1 'polypeptide(L)'
;KCPEYSVWKSDRVQLAAYAMLIEEEFETTVKRGFVEYIRTAEFRESQIRKRDKALALQILKRVKRIKGGVFPEKGENAHCDSCVFEEMCETKKTLLSKLFGK
;
A
#
# COMPACT_ATOMS: atom_id res chain seq x y z
N LYS A 1 0.24 -6.98 -13.95
CA LYS A 1 -1.04 -7.51 -14.46
C LYS A 1 -2.11 -6.47 -14.16
N CYS A 2 -2.89 -6.05 -15.15
CA CYS A 2 -4.10 -5.24 -14.93
C CYS A 2 -5.15 -6.10 -14.19
N PRO A 3 -5.87 -5.58 -13.19
CA PRO A 3 -6.99 -6.33 -12.61
C PRO A 3 -8.12 -6.46 -13.64
N GLU A 4 -8.93 -7.50 -13.51
CA GLU A 4 -10.09 -7.73 -14.39
C GLU A 4 -11.11 -6.59 -14.30
N TYR A 5 -11.29 -6.05 -13.10
CA TYR A 5 -12.20 -4.93 -12.84
C TYR A 5 -11.51 -3.79 -12.08
N SER A 6 -11.85 -2.56 -12.48
CA SER A 6 -11.39 -1.33 -11.82
C SER A 6 -9.85 -1.22 -11.77
N VAL A 7 -9.30 -0.94 -10.59
CA VAL A 7 -7.88 -0.73 -10.32
C VAL A 7 -7.50 -1.43 -9.02
N TRP A 8 -6.23 -1.81 -8.84
CA TRP A 8 -5.81 -2.45 -7.59
C TRP A 8 -6.01 -1.54 -6.38
N LYS A 9 -6.23 -2.16 -5.21
CA LYS A 9 -6.44 -1.41 -3.97
C LYS A 9 -5.21 -0.55 -3.62
N SER A 10 -4.00 -1.09 -3.80
CA SER A 10 -2.74 -0.34 -3.61
C SER A 10 -2.73 0.94 -4.44
N ASP A 11 -3.10 0.82 -5.70
CA ASP A 11 -2.98 1.90 -6.69
C ASP A 11 -4.03 2.99 -6.38
N ARG A 12 -5.24 2.62 -5.94
CA ARG A 12 -6.23 3.60 -5.46
C ARG A 12 -5.75 4.38 -4.25
N VAL A 13 -5.10 3.71 -3.30
CA VAL A 13 -4.58 4.35 -2.09
C VAL A 13 -3.43 5.29 -2.44
N GLN A 14 -2.54 4.87 -3.34
CA GLN A 14 -1.46 5.72 -3.85
C GLN A 14 -2.01 6.94 -4.60
N LEU A 15 -2.98 6.75 -5.49
CA LEU A 15 -3.68 7.85 -6.16
C LEU A 15 -4.35 8.81 -5.16
N ALA A 16 -4.97 8.29 -4.11
CA ALA A 16 -5.58 9.11 -3.07
C ALA A 16 -4.52 9.92 -2.29
N ALA A 17 -3.33 9.36 -2.07
CA ALA A 17 -2.22 10.09 -1.46
C ALA A 17 -1.74 11.23 -2.35
N TYR A 18 -1.54 11.00 -3.65
CA TYR A 18 -1.19 12.06 -4.60
C TYR A 18 -2.26 13.14 -4.70
N ALA A 19 -3.53 12.74 -4.73
CA ALA A 19 -4.64 13.67 -4.72
C ALA A 19 -4.59 14.59 -3.50
N MET A 20 -4.34 14.06 -2.29
CA MET A 20 -4.23 14.91 -1.09
C MET A 20 -3.09 15.93 -1.18
N LEU A 21 -1.92 15.55 -1.74
CA LEU A 21 -0.80 16.48 -1.91
C LEU A 21 -1.16 17.61 -2.90
N ILE A 22 -1.83 17.28 -4.00
CA ILE A 22 -2.29 18.27 -4.99
C ILE A 22 -3.35 19.20 -4.39
N GLU A 23 -4.29 18.65 -3.63
CA GLU A 23 -5.33 19.44 -2.97
C GLU A 23 -4.76 20.41 -1.94
N GLU A 24 -3.72 20.00 -1.20
CA GLU A 24 -3.00 20.84 -0.24
C GLU A 24 -2.20 21.96 -0.93
N GLU A 25 -1.43 21.64 -1.97
CA GLU A 25 -0.59 22.61 -2.68
C GLU A 25 -1.41 23.64 -3.48
N PHE A 26 -2.50 23.21 -4.12
CA PHE A 26 -3.25 24.04 -5.06
C PHE A 26 -4.64 24.45 -4.57
N GLU A 27 -4.95 24.24 -3.29
CA GLU A 27 -6.24 24.57 -2.65
C GLU A 27 -7.46 24.09 -3.47
N THR A 28 -7.37 22.89 -4.03
CA THR A 28 -8.36 22.34 -4.96
C THR A 28 -9.00 21.04 -4.46
N THR A 29 -9.87 20.43 -5.26
CA THR A 29 -10.43 19.09 -4.99
C THR A 29 -10.20 18.18 -6.18
N VAL A 30 -9.45 17.10 -5.97
CA VAL A 30 -9.17 16.09 -6.99
C VAL A 30 -10.22 14.99 -6.92
N LYS A 31 -11.09 14.92 -7.93
CA LYS A 31 -12.23 13.99 -7.95
C LYS A 31 -11.90 12.61 -8.55
N ARG A 32 -10.92 12.54 -9.45
CA ARG A 32 -10.53 11.33 -10.19
C ARG A 32 -9.03 11.33 -10.47
N GLY A 33 -8.47 10.14 -10.66
CA GLY A 33 -7.11 9.92 -11.11
C GLY A 33 -7.05 8.72 -12.05
N PHE A 34 -5.88 8.47 -12.64
CA PHE A 34 -5.69 7.44 -13.65
C PHE A 34 -4.55 6.51 -13.28
N VAL A 35 -4.69 5.22 -13.60
CA VAL A 35 -3.65 4.21 -13.49
C VAL A 35 -3.39 3.62 -14.87
N GLU A 36 -2.14 3.65 -15.30
CA GLU A 36 -1.69 2.99 -16.52
C GLU A 36 -0.95 1.69 -16.19
N TYR A 37 -1.46 0.56 -16.68
CA TYR A 37 -0.81 -0.73 -16.61
C TYR A 37 -0.03 -0.99 -17.91
N ILE A 38 1.18 -0.45 -17.97
CA ILE A 38 2.05 -0.41 -19.17
C ILE A 38 2.17 -1.79 -19.85
N ARG A 39 2.38 -2.87 -19.09
CA ARG A 39 2.56 -4.23 -19.64
C ARG A 39 1.35 -4.77 -20.40
N THR A 40 0.17 -4.19 -20.19
CA THR A 40 -1.06 -4.58 -20.89
C THR A 40 -1.63 -3.43 -21.72
N ALA A 41 -0.95 -2.28 -21.78
CA ALA A 41 -1.45 -1.05 -22.41
C ALA A 41 -2.87 -0.65 -21.92
N GLU A 42 -3.17 -0.95 -20.65
CA GLU A 42 -4.50 -0.72 -20.07
C GLU A 42 -4.51 0.56 -19.26
N PHE A 43 -5.44 1.46 -19.57
CA PHE A 43 -5.60 2.74 -18.89
C PHE A 43 -6.93 2.78 -18.14
N ARG A 44 -6.89 3.04 -16.82
CA ARG A 44 -8.08 2.94 -15.97
C ARG A 44 -8.28 4.22 -15.15
N GLU A 45 -9.47 4.80 -15.25
CA GLU A 45 -9.91 5.87 -14.36
C GLU A 45 -10.37 5.31 -13.01
N SER A 46 -10.05 6.03 -11.94
CA SER A 46 -10.57 5.77 -10.59
C SER A 46 -11.03 7.07 -9.92
N GLN A 47 -12.20 7.03 -9.30
CA GLN A 47 -12.64 8.09 -8.40
C GLN A 47 -11.75 8.14 -7.14
N ILE A 48 -11.46 9.34 -6.67
CA ILE A 48 -10.75 9.54 -5.40
C ILE A 48 -11.76 9.50 -4.26
N ARG A 49 -11.82 8.37 -3.54
CA ARG A 49 -12.80 8.16 -2.47
C ARG A 49 -12.22 8.57 -1.11
N LYS A 50 -13.08 9.13 -0.25
CA LYS A 50 -12.72 9.49 1.13
C LYS A 50 -12.10 8.33 1.93
N ARG A 51 -12.61 7.10 1.73
CA ARG A 51 -12.07 5.89 2.38
C ARG A 51 -10.62 5.60 1.98
N ASP A 52 -10.24 5.88 0.74
CA ASP A 52 -8.90 5.60 0.23
C ASP A 52 -7.91 6.66 0.75
N LYS A 53 -8.35 7.93 0.89
CA LYS A 53 -7.61 8.99 1.60
C LYS A 53 -7.37 8.63 3.07
N ALA A 54 -8.42 8.17 3.78
CA ALA A 54 -8.31 7.76 5.18
C ALA A 54 -7.32 6.58 5.34
N LEU A 55 -7.38 5.60 4.43
CA LEU A 55 -6.45 4.48 4.42
C LEU A 55 -5.01 4.92 4.14
N ALA A 56 -4.79 5.86 3.22
CA ALA A 56 -3.47 6.43 2.97
C ALA A 56 -2.87 7.08 4.22
N LEU A 57 -3.67 7.87 4.96
CA LEU A 57 -3.24 8.48 6.23
C LEU A 57 -2.97 7.43 7.33
N GLN A 58 -3.77 6.35 7.39
CA GLN A 58 -3.53 5.24 8.32
C GLN A 58 -2.20 4.53 8.00
N ILE A 59 -1.92 4.28 6.73
CA ILE A 59 -0.66 3.68 6.27
C ILE A 59 0.50 4.61 6.59
N LEU A 60 0.38 5.92 6.33
CA LEU A 60 1.41 6.91 6.68
C LEU A 60 1.74 6.88 8.18
N LYS A 61 0.73 6.79 9.06
CA LYS A 61 0.95 6.64 10.51
C LYS A 61 1.74 5.38 10.85
N ARG A 62 1.42 4.24 10.20
CA ARG A 62 2.18 2.98 10.39
C ARG A 62 3.62 3.11 9.91
N VAL A 63 3.84 3.70 8.73
CA VAL A 63 5.19 3.95 8.20
C VAL A 63 6.00 4.85 9.12
N LYS A 64 5.40 5.91 9.68
CA LYS A 64 6.06 6.79 10.67
C LYS A 64 6.47 6.03 11.94
N ARG A 65 5.62 5.12 12.44
CA ARG A 65 5.99 4.25 13.57
C ARG A 65 7.17 3.34 13.25
N ILE A 66 7.19 2.74 12.05
CA ILE A 66 8.30 1.88 11.60
C ILE A 66 9.60 2.69 11.53
N LYS A 67 9.56 3.88 10.93
CA LYS A 67 10.70 4.81 10.91
C LYS A 67 11.14 5.26 12.31
N GLY A 68 10.24 5.24 13.29
CA GLY A 68 10.52 5.48 14.71
C GLY A 68 11.01 4.25 15.48
N GLY A 69 11.36 3.15 14.80
CA GLY A 69 11.91 1.94 15.42
C GLY A 69 10.89 0.86 15.80
N VAL A 70 9.60 1.07 15.53
CA VAL A 70 8.59 0.03 15.79
C VAL A 70 8.62 -1.03 14.69
N PHE A 71 9.00 -2.26 15.03
CA PHE A 71 8.96 -3.36 14.07
C PHE A 71 7.51 -3.73 13.69
N PRO A 72 7.16 -3.88 12.40
CA PRO A 72 5.80 -4.20 11.98
C PRO A 72 5.44 -5.67 12.23
N GLU A 73 4.14 -5.96 12.38
CA GLU A 73 3.62 -7.33 12.44
C GLU A 73 3.71 -8.03 11.07
N LYS A 74 3.83 -9.37 11.05
CA LYS A 74 3.76 -10.17 9.82
C LYS A 74 2.35 -10.07 9.25
N GLY A 75 2.24 -9.59 8.01
CA GLY A 75 0.97 -9.60 7.27
C GLY A 75 0.58 -11.02 6.86
N GLU A 76 -0.73 -11.28 6.73
CA GLU A 76 -1.30 -12.58 6.38
C GLU A 76 -0.74 -13.17 5.08
N ASN A 77 -0.50 -12.32 4.07
CA ASN A 77 0.05 -12.68 2.76
C ASN A 77 1.42 -12.03 2.53
N ALA A 78 2.25 -11.94 3.58
CA ALA A 78 3.59 -11.38 3.45
C ALA A 78 4.44 -12.21 2.48
N HIS A 79 5.03 -11.57 1.48
CA HIS A 79 5.92 -12.20 0.51
C HIS A 79 7.33 -12.40 1.10
N CYS A 80 7.43 -13.25 2.13
CA CYS A 80 8.67 -13.48 2.86
C CYS A 80 9.79 -14.05 1.96
N ASP A 81 9.45 -14.98 1.05
CA ASP A 81 10.40 -15.69 0.18
C ASP A 81 11.21 -14.78 -0.75
N SER A 82 10.73 -13.55 -0.99
CA SER A 82 11.39 -12.55 -1.83
C SER A 82 11.66 -11.24 -1.08
N CYS A 83 11.62 -11.26 0.26
CA CYS A 83 11.75 -10.06 1.08
C CYS A 83 13.23 -9.69 1.28
N VAL A 84 13.63 -8.53 0.78
CA VAL A 84 15.01 -8.02 0.94
C VAL A 84 15.42 -7.73 2.39
N PHE A 85 14.47 -7.76 3.33
CA PHE A 85 14.70 -7.52 4.76
C PHE A 85 14.71 -8.81 5.58
N GLU A 86 14.75 -9.99 4.95
CA GLU A 86 14.61 -11.28 5.62
C GLU A 86 15.62 -11.49 6.77
N GLU A 87 16.89 -11.17 6.55
CA GLU A 87 17.97 -11.34 7.53
C GLU A 87 17.81 -10.47 8.78
N MET A 88 17.09 -9.36 8.66
CA MET A 88 16.81 -8.43 9.77
C MET A 88 15.38 -8.59 10.31
N CYS A 89 14.66 -9.63 9.88
CA CYS A 89 13.23 -9.77 10.14
C CYS A 89 12.94 -10.39 11.52
N GLU A 90 12.39 -9.60 12.44
CA GLU A 90 12.12 -10.06 13.81
C GLU A 90 10.76 -10.75 14.01
N THR A 91 9.87 -10.76 13.02
CA THR A 91 8.53 -11.37 13.12
C THR A 91 8.54 -12.90 13.08
N LYS A 92 9.66 -13.53 12.73
CA LYS A 92 9.86 -14.99 12.71
C LYS A 92 9.87 -15.65 14.11
N LYS A 93 9.71 -14.88 15.20
CA LYS A 93 10.01 -15.33 16.57
C LYS A 93 8.87 -16.04 17.30
N THR A 94 7.73 -16.36 16.68
CA THR A 94 6.70 -17.16 17.37
C THR A 94 6.97 -18.65 17.24
N LEU A 95 6.84 -19.41 18.34
CA LEU A 95 7.04 -20.87 18.38
C LEU A 95 6.24 -21.62 17.30
N LEU A 96 5.03 -21.15 16.98
CA LEU A 96 4.20 -21.72 15.91
C LEU A 96 4.84 -21.58 14.52
N SER A 97 5.48 -20.45 14.21
CA SER A 97 6.10 -20.23 12.89
C SER A 97 7.30 -21.16 12.63
N LYS A 98 8.00 -21.60 13.68
CA LYS A 98 9.08 -22.59 13.60
C LYS A 98 8.58 -24.02 13.39
N LEU A 99 7.43 -24.38 13.95
CA LEU A 99 6.91 -25.75 13.90
C LEU A 99 6.20 -26.08 12.58
N PHE A 100 5.62 -25.08 11.91
CA PHE A 100 4.80 -25.30 10.72
C PHE A 100 5.41 -24.78 9.41
N GLY A 101 6.68 -24.37 9.42
CA GLY A 101 7.45 -24.09 8.21
C GLY A 101 6.73 -23.18 7.21
N LYS A 102 6.25 -22.01 7.67
CA LYS A 102 5.77 -20.87 6.85
C LYS A 102 5.94 -19.54 7.57
#